data_AF-A0A1N6EYY1-F1
#
_entry.id   AF-A0A1N6EYY1-F1
#
_cell.length_a   1.000
_cell.length_b   1.000
_cell.length_c   1.000
_cell.angle_alpha   90.00
_cell.angle_beta   90.00
_cell.angle_gamma   90.00
#
_symmetry.space_group_name_H-M   'P 1'
#
loop_
_entity.id
_entity.type
_entity.pdbx_description
1 polymer ?
#
loop_
_entity_poly.entity_id
_entity_poly.type
_entity_poly.pdbx_seq_one_letter_code
_entity_poly.pdbx_strand_id
1 'polypeptide(L)' 'MSFWDYLTVFFWVYVGIACLCIFVVLIVDIFRDHSLSGWAKAAWVAFLIVMPFVGSIVYLIMRGGGMSSRRGGDQPMLA' A
#
# COMPACT_ATOMS: atom_id res chain seq x y z
N MET A 1 -36.89 -5.77 -15.54
CA MET A 1 -35.43 -6.00 -15.43
C MET A 1 -34.88 -5.96 -16.83
N SER A 2 -34.21 -4.88 -17.18
CA SER A 2 -33.63 -4.65 -18.50
C SER A 2 -32.21 -5.23 -18.56
N PHE A 3 -31.69 -5.47 -19.78
CA PHE A 3 -30.30 -5.94 -19.97
C PHE A 3 -29.26 -5.08 -19.20
N TRP A 4 -29.48 -3.77 -19.18
CA TRP A 4 -28.65 -2.81 -18.44
C TRP A 4 -28.65 -3.02 -16.91
N ASP A 5 -29.74 -3.51 -16.33
CA ASP A 5 -29.80 -3.80 -14.89
C ASP A 5 -28.86 -4.96 -14.54
N TYR A 6 -28.82 -6.00 -15.38
CA TYR A 6 -27.91 -7.12 -15.20
C TYR A 6 -26.45 -6.69 -15.30
N LEU A 7 -26.12 -5.83 -16.27
CA LEU A 7 -24.76 -5.28 -16.43
C LEU A 7 -24.34 -4.48 -15.19
N THR A 8 -25.25 -3.67 -14.66
CA THR A 8 -25.04 -2.84 -13.47
C THR A 8 -24.84 -3.72 -12.22
N VAL A 9 -25.66 -4.74 -12.04
CA VAL A 9 -25.51 -5.69 -10.92
C VAL A 9 -24.19 -6.44 -11.03
N PHE A 10 -23.82 -6.91 -12.22
CA PHE A 10 -22.55 -7.62 -12.43
C PHE A 10 -21.35 -6.72 -12.12
N PHE A 11 -21.41 -5.45 -12.52
CA PHE A 11 -20.41 -4.45 -12.19
C PHE A 11 -20.30 -4.22 -10.67
N TRP A 12 -21.42 -4.04 -9.96
CA TRP A 12 -21.42 -3.88 -8.50
C TRP A 12 -20.92 -5.12 -7.76
N VAL A 13 -21.26 -6.31 -8.23
CA VAL A 13 -20.75 -7.57 -7.67
C VAL A 13 -19.23 -7.67 -7.89
N TYR A 14 -18.75 -7.36 -9.09
CA TYR A 14 -17.31 -7.33 -9.39
C TYR A 14 -16.57 -6.34 -8.49
N VAL A 15 -17.09 -5.12 -8.34
CA VAL A 15 -16.53 -4.10 -7.45
C VAL A 15 -16.52 -4.59 -6.00
N GLY A 16 -17.59 -5.24 -5.54
CA GLY A 16 -17.66 -5.82 -4.19
C GLY A 16 -16.59 -6.90 -3.96
N ILE A 17 -16.42 -7.82 -4.91
CA ILE A 17 -15.39 -8.87 -4.84
C ILE A 17 -13.99 -8.26 -4.88
N ALA A 18 -13.73 -7.32 -5.79
CA ALA A 18 -12.45 -6.63 -5.89
C ALA A 18 -12.09 -5.90 -4.58
N CYS A 19 -13.06 -5.23 -3.96
CA CYS A 19 -12.89 -4.56 -2.67
C CYS A 19 -12.52 -5.56 -1.55
N LEU A 20 -13.20 -6.71 -1.51
CA LEU A 20 -12.90 -7.78 -0.56
C LEU A 20 -11.51 -8.40 -0.79
N CYS A 21 -11.12 -8.64 -2.05
CA CYS A 21 -9.78 -9.11 -2.41
C CYS A 21 -8.70 -8.12 -1.98
N ILE A 22 -8.88 -6.82 -2.23
CA ILE A 22 -7.96 -5.75 -1.80
C ILE A 22 -7.81 -5.75 -0.28
N PHE A 23 -8.90 -5.89 0.46
CA PHE A 23 -8.87 -5.96 1.93
C PHE A 23 -8.04 -7.15 2.43
N VAL A 24 -8.22 -8.34 1.85
CA VAL A 24 -7.44 -9.53 2.21
C VAL A 24 -5.95 -9.36 1.85
N VAL A 25 -5.64 -8.83 0.67
CA VAL A 25 -4.26 -8.57 0.23
C VAL A 25 -3.57 -7.55 1.15
N LEU A 26 -4.26 -6.49 1.56
CA LEU A 26 -3.75 -5.49 2.51
C LEU A 26 -3.42 -6.11 3.87
N ILE A 27 -4.31 -6.95 4.40
CA ILE A 27 -4.07 -7.68 5.64
C ILE A 27 -2.84 -8.58 5.50
N VAL A 28 -2.76 -9.39 4.44
CA VAL A 28 -1.65 -10.32 4.23
C VAL A 28 -0.31 -9.60 4.05
N ASP A 29 -0.27 -8.49 3.32
CA ASP A 29 0.92 -7.66 3.14
C ASP A 29 1.43 -7.11 4.50
N ILE A 30 0.48 -6.72 5.35
CA ILE A 30 0.74 -6.27 6.72
C ILE A 30 1.11 -7.39 7.67
N PHE A 31 0.62 -8.60 7.49
CA PHE A 31 1.11 -9.71 8.30
C PHE A 31 2.51 -10.16 7.84
N ARG A 32 2.89 -9.92 6.57
CA ARG A 32 4.20 -10.30 6.01
C ARG A 32 5.37 -9.40 6.40
N ASP A 33 5.14 -8.13 6.66
CA ASP A 33 6.26 -7.22 7.02
C ASP A 33 6.48 -7.16 8.55
N HIS A 34 7.27 -8.09 9.08
CA HIS A 34 7.51 -8.23 10.53
C HIS A 34 8.41 -7.12 11.13
N SER A 35 8.83 -6.12 10.34
CA SER A 35 9.80 -5.11 10.74
C SER A 35 9.21 -3.79 11.27
N LEU A 36 7.88 -3.60 11.16
CA LEU A 36 7.19 -2.35 11.53
C LEU A 36 6.14 -2.56 12.63
N SER A 37 6.06 -1.59 13.55
CA SER A 37 5.04 -1.50 14.61
C SER A 37 3.62 -1.67 14.05
N GLY A 38 2.84 -2.60 14.63
CA GLY A 38 1.51 -2.98 14.13
C GLY A 38 0.49 -1.83 14.05
N TRP A 39 0.70 -0.76 14.83
CA TRP A 39 -0.14 0.45 14.79
C TRP A 39 0.08 1.31 13.54
N ALA A 40 1.33 1.46 13.10
CA ALA A 40 1.64 2.22 11.88
C ALA A 40 1.05 1.56 10.64
N LYS A 41 0.96 0.23 10.66
CA LYS A 41 0.38 -0.60 9.62
C LYS A 41 -1.13 -0.45 9.49
N ALA A 42 -1.86 -0.48 10.60
CA ALA A 42 -3.31 -0.29 10.61
C ALA A 42 -3.71 1.10 10.09
N ALA A 43 -2.98 2.16 10.50
CA ALA A 43 -3.20 3.51 10.02
C ALA A 43 -2.99 3.64 8.49
N TRP A 44 -2.02 2.91 7.94
CA TRP A 44 -1.71 2.93 6.51
C TRP A 44 -2.83 2.34 5.64
N VAL A 45 -3.43 1.23 6.08
CA VAL A 45 -4.58 0.61 5.41
C VAL A 45 -5.79 1.53 5.42
N ALA A 46 -6.10 2.10 6.58
CA ALA A 46 -7.23 3.02 6.72
C ALA A 46 -7.07 4.24 5.80
N PHE A 47 -5.85 4.73 5.64
CA PHE A 47 -5.55 5.89 4.80
C PHE A 47 -5.66 5.58 3.30
N LEU A 48 -5.19 4.41 2.83
CA LEU A 48 -5.37 3.97 1.42
C LEU A 48 -6.83 3.79 1.02
N ILE A 49 -7.65 3.29 1.93
CA ILE A 49 -9.08 3.06 1.72
C ILE A 49 -9.82 4.39 1.49
N VAL A 50 -9.42 5.45 2.20
CA VAL A 50 -10.10 6.75 2.14
C VAL A 50 -9.60 7.61 0.97
N MET A 51 -8.30 7.57 0.65
CA MET A 51 -7.74 8.36 -0.45
C MET A 51 -6.56 7.65 -1.15
N PRO A 52 -6.83 6.87 -2.22
CA PRO A 52 -5.78 6.13 -2.93
C PRO A 52 -4.69 7.03 -3.53
N PHE A 53 -5.02 8.28 -3.89
CA PHE A 53 -4.06 9.24 -4.45
C PHE A 53 -3.20 9.97 -3.41
N VAL A 54 -3.72 10.23 -2.21
CA VAL A 54 -2.94 10.90 -1.15
C VAL A 54 -2.08 9.88 -0.41
N GLY A 55 -2.56 8.63 -0.28
CA GLY A 55 -1.78 7.53 0.29
C GLY A 55 -0.48 7.28 -0.46
N SER A 56 -0.48 7.29 -1.79
CA SER A 56 0.74 7.09 -2.59
C SER A 56 1.79 8.19 -2.37
N ILE A 57 1.38 9.46 -2.20
CA ILE A 57 2.30 10.58 -1.93
C ILE A 57 2.90 10.46 -0.52
N VAL A 58 2.08 10.18 0.49
CA VAL A 58 2.56 9.99 1.87
C VAL A 58 3.46 8.76 1.99
N TYR A 59 3.19 7.69 1.23
CA TYR A 59 4.05 6.51 1.15
C TYR A 59 5.46 6.85 0.69
N LEU A 60 5.56 7.62 -0.39
CA LEU A 60 6.83 8.03 -0.97
C LEU A 60 7.61 8.91 0.02
N ILE A 61 6.92 9.76 0.78
CA ILE A 61 7.55 10.61 1.80
C ILE A 61 8.03 9.77 3.01
N MET A 62 7.20 8.85 3.51
CA MET A 62 7.56 8.02 4.66
C MET A 62 8.60 6.94 4.33
N ARG A 63 8.56 6.37 3.12
CA ARG A 63 9.44 5.26 2.70
C ARG A 63 10.63 5.69 1.83
N GLY A 64 10.64 6.92 1.32
CA GLY A 64 11.73 7.48 0.51
C GLY A 64 13.05 7.70 1.27
N GLY A 65 13.05 7.57 2.60
CA GLY A 65 14.21 7.86 3.45
C GLY A 65 15.31 6.79 3.50
N GLY A 66 15.22 5.69 2.77
CA GLY A 66 16.15 4.56 2.91
C GLY A 66 17.46 4.64 2.11
N MET A 67 17.56 5.50 1.09
CA MET A 67 18.65 5.39 0.09
C MET A 67 19.78 6.41 0.22
N SER A 68 19.77 7.32 1.20
CA SER A 68 20.79 8.37 1.33
C SER A 68 21.95 8.06 2.29
N SER A 69 22.12 6.82 2.75
CA SER A 69 23.22 6.49 3.66
C SER A 69 23.90 5.17 3.30
N ARG A 70 24.52 5.11 2.12
CA ARG A 70 25.68 4.23 1.89
C ARG A 70 26.37 4.55 0.57
N ARG A 71 27.41 5.39 0.67
CA ARG A 71 28.71 5.34 -0.03
C ARG A 71 29.32 6.75 -0.18
N GLY A 72 29.39 7.50 0.93
CA GLY A 72 30.38 8.55 1.12
C GLY A 72 31.29 8.05 2.23
N GLY A 73 32.25 7.21 1.87
CA GLY A 73 33.14 6.51 2.79
C GLY A 73 34.49 6.36 2.12
N ASP A 74 35.03 7.51 1.74
CA ASP A 74 36.41 7.70 1.32
C ASP A 74 37.32 7.15 2.43
N GLN A 75 37.94 5.99 2.20
CA GLN A 75 39.17 5.65 2.90
C GLN A 75 40.32 5.74 1.89
N PRO A 76 41.00 6.91 1.82
CA PRO A 76 42.22 7.05 1.05
C PRO A 76 43.34 6.24 1.72
N MET A 77 43.97 5.40 0.91
CA MET A 77 45.41 5.13 0.83
C MET A 77 46.23 5.38 2.13
N LEU A 78 46.57 4.29 2.83
CA LEU A 78 47.82 4.12 3.59
C LEU A 78 48.20 2.64 3.40
N ALA A 79 49.14 2.31 2.50
CA ALA A 79 50.60 2.31 2.72
C ALA A 79 51.01 1.19 3.70
#